data_AF-A0A3P3XFQ6-F1
#
_entry.id   AF-A0A3P3XFQ6-F1
#
_cell.length_a   1.000
_cell.length_b   1.000
_cell.length_c   1.000
_cell.angle_alpha   90.00
_cell.angle_beta   90.00
_cell.angle_gamma   90.00
#
_symmetry.space_group_name_H-M   'P 1'
#
loop_
_entity.id
_entity.type
_entity.pdbx_description
1 polymer ?
#
loop_
_entity_poly.entity_id
_entity_poly.type
_entity_poly.pdbx_seq_one_letter_code
_entity_poly.pdbx_strand_id
1 'polypeptide(L)'
;MPSLSTFMQILKWADWDSPPEQMNCAMPFGEILQTIAQLLPVLDAAPERMDTISPDQAKDLLDSAIRLYILAPSIVNVLLNYKICVEHGLPLHPTVYYELKEARKYRISHSLGEIQRANELFWKSIDVARACCRLDQRACQDLANFASELPFSVKSFIYTAVQDTYTWIGSQPSLLLALADKIRTSYTPHLVVAAAHGSIMPALVLAELLQVPLYFVRFSMFKRHDEEPIVSLSDQAWLFDFRDKEVILYDEDVAGGRTLESFLKRLSPLFRQSKTACSIRHAGSSIQPDFFGKIWWE
;
A
#
# COMPACT_ATOMS: atom_id res chain seq x y z
N MET A 1 -2.69 15.81 15.76
CA MET A 1 -2.65 15.09 14.47
C MET A 1 -3.88 15.46 13.64
N PRO A 2 -3.86 16.60 12.92
CA PRO A 2 -5.05 17.10 12.21
C PRO A 2 -5.20 16.56 10.77
N SER A 3 -4.11 16.14 10.12
CA SER A 3 -4.04 16.15 8.65
C SER A 3 -4.56 14.89 7.93
N LEU A 4 -4.38 13.68 8.48
CA LEU A 4 -5.06 12.47 7.97
C LEU A 4 -6.59 12.58 8.13
N SER A 5 -7.06 13.20 9.22
CA SER A 5 -8.48 13.43 9.45
C SER A 5 -9.08 14.33 8.37
N THR A 6 -8.39 15.39 7.96
CA THR A 6 -8.82 16.27 6.85
C THR A 6 -8.91 15.50 5.54
N PHE A 7 -7.88 14.73 5.21
CA PHE A 7 -7.88 13.94 3.98
C PHE A 7 -9.04 12.92 3.93
N MET A 8 -9.25 12.19 5.03
CA MET A 8 -10.36 11.26 5.16
C MET A 8 -11.73 11.95 5.12
N GLN A 9 -11.87 13.19 5.60
CA GLN A 9 -13.13 13.94 5.52
C GLN A 9 -13.51 14.29 4.08
N ILE A 10 -12.55 14.73 3.26
CA ILE A 10 -12.78 15.01 1.83
C ILE A 10 -13.22 13.72 1.13
N LEU A 11 -12.53 12.61 1.40
CA LEU A 11 -12.81 11.30 0.81
C LEU A 11 -14.19 10.70 1.20
N LYS A 12 -14.89 11.26 2.20
CA LYS A 12 -16.28 10.86 2.50
C LYS A 12 -17.26 11.23 1.38
N TRP A 13 -16.90 12.18 0.52
CA TRP A 13 -17.73 12.59 -0.61
C TRP A 13 -17.57 11.69 -1.84
N ALA A 14 -16.59 10.77 -1.85
CA ALA A 14 -16.38 9.86 -2.96
C ALA A 14 -17.48 8.79 -3.03
N ASP A 15 -17.81 8.37 -4.26
CA ASP A 15 -18.54 7.12 -4.50
C ASP A 15 -17.58 5.94 -4.28
N TRP A 16 -17.84 5.16 -3.23
CA TRP A 16 -17.04 3.99 -2.88
C TRP A 16 -17.58 2.69 -3.49
N ASP A 17 -18.76 2.71 -4.08
CA ASP A 17 -19.38 1.55 -4.72
C ASP A 17 -18.91 1.39 -6.17
N SER A 18 -18.57 2.51 -6.83
CA SER A 18 -18.05 2.53 -8.21
C SER A 18 -16.59 2.97 -8.26
N PRO A 19 -15.64 2.15 -8.76
CA PRO A 19 -14.25 2.58 -8.91
C PRO A 19 -14.12 3.67 -9.97
N PRO A 20 -13.43 4.80 -9.69
CA PRO A 20 -13.26 5.90 -10.64
C PRO A 20 -12.39 5.49 -11.84
N GLU A 21 -12.66 6.04 -13.03
CA GLU A 21 -11.91 5.75 -14.27
C GLU A 21 -10.41 6.05 -14.13
N GLN A 22 -10.06 7.02 -13.29
CA GLN A 22 -8.71 7.45 -12.98
C GLN A 22 -7.85 6.35 -12.34
N MET A 23 -8.44 5.25 -11.85
CA MET A 23 -7.68 4.07 -11.42
C MET A 23 -6.98 3.38 -12.60
N ASN A 24 -7.54 3.46 -13.81
CA ASN A 24 -6.82 3.04 -15.00
C ASN A 24 -5.70 4.02 -15.27
N CYS A 25 -4.47 3.54 -15.18
CA CYS A 25 -3.29 4.38 -15.25
C CYS A 25 -2.20 3.64 -16.01
N ALA A 26 -1.52 4.35 -16.91
CA ALA A 26 -0.29 3.92 -17.54
C ALA A 26 0.58 5.17 -17.71
N MET A 27 1.50 5.40 -16.78
CA MET A 27 2.35 6.60 -16.81
C MET A 27 3.73 6.37 -16.19
N PRO A 28 4.76 7.13 -16.62
CA PRO A 28 6.07 7.07 -16.00
C PRO A 28 6.01 7.38 -14.50
N PHE A 29 6.74 6.62 -13.70
CA PHE A 29 6.75 6.78 -12.25
C PHE A 29 7.24 8.17 -11.82
N GLY A 30 8.21 8.74 -12.53
CA GLY A 30 8.65 10.12 -12.31
C GLY A 30 7.51 11.14 -12.46
N GLU A 31 6.61 10.97 -13.42
CA GLU A 31 5.43 11.83 -13.61
C GLU A 31 4.40 11.62 -12.49
N ILE A 32 4.29 10.41 -11.94
CA ILE A 32 3.42 10.16 -10.78
C ILE A 32 3.93 10.96 -9.59
N LEU A 33 5.22 10.89 -9.31
CA LEU A 33 5.81 11.62 -8.18
C LEU A 33 5.62 13.13 -8.34
N GLN A 34 5.77 13.66 -9.55
CA GLN A 34 5.47 15.08 -9.83
C GLN A 34 4.00 15.42 -9.63
N THR A 35 3.09 14.56 -10.10
CA THR A 35 1.64 14.74 -9.93
C THR A 35 1.28 14.77 -8.45
N ILE A 36 1.80 13.83 -7.66
CA ILE A 36 1.58 13.79 -6.20
C ILE A 36 2.12 15.08 -5.56
N ALA A 37 3.32 15.52 -5.94
CA ALA A 37 3.91 16.76 -5.42
C ALA A 37 3.05 18.01 -5.69
N GLN A 38 2.30 18.05 -6.80
CA GLN A 38 1.38 19.13 -7.14
C GLN A 38 0.06 19.05 -6.36
N LEU A 39 -0.42 17.85 -6.05
CA LEU A 39 -1.66 17.63 -5.31
C LEU A 39 -1.53 17.95 -3.81
N LEU A 40 -0.37 17.64 -3.21
CA LEU A 40 -0.12 17.85 -1.78
C LEU A 40 -0.42 19.29 -1.31
N PRO A 41 0.11 20.37 -1.92
CA PRO A 41 -0.18 21.73 -1.46
C PRO A 41 -1.64 22.15 -1.68
N VAL A 42 -2.33 21.61 -2.69
CA VAL A 42 -3.77 21.87 -2.92
C VAL A 42 -4.60 21.29 -1.77
N LEU A 43 -4.27 20.07 -1.34
CA LEU A 43 -4.98 19.38 -0.27
C LEU A 43 -4.59 19.88 1.12
N ASP A 44 -3.35 20.32 1.33
CA ASP A 44 -2.90 20.94 2.57
C ASP A 44 -3.56 22.31 2.79
N ALA A 45 -3.84 23.05 1.70
CA ALA A 45 -4.58 24.31 1.74
C ALA A 45 -6.10 24.15 1.88
N ALA A 46 -6.61 22.92 2.07
CA ALA A 46 -8.04 22.69 2.18
C ALA A 46 -8.61 23.37 3.45
N PRO A 47 -9.81 23.99 3.39
CA PRO A 47 -10.37 24.72 4.53
C PRO A 47 -10.64 23.81 5.74
N GLU A 48 -10.34 24.27 6.95
CA GLU A 48 -10.64 23.53 8.19
C GLU A 48 -12.14 23.24 8.36
N ARG A 49 -12.99 24.13 7.83
CA ARG A 49 -14.46 24.03 7.86
C ARG A 49 -15.01 23.69 6.48
N MET A 50 -15.09 22.40 6.21
CA MET A 50 -15.58 21.84 4.94
C MET A 50 -17.05 22.15 4.65
N ASP A 51 -17.83 22.58 5.65
CA ASP A 51 -19.22 23.01 5.51
C ASP A 51 -19.38 24.42 4.89
N THR A 52 -18.27 25.14 4.70
CA THR A 52 -18.27 26.54 4.21
C THR A 52 -17.82 26.70 2.75
N ILE A 53 -17.42 25.61 2.09
CA ILE A 53 -16.91 25.65 0.72
C ILE A 53 -18.04 25.56 -0.31
N SER A 54 -17.84 26.15 -1.49
CA SER A 54 -18.80 26.04 -2.58
C SER A 54 -18.84 24.61 -3.16
N PRO A 55 -19.94 24.19 -3.83
CA PRO A 55 -20.00 22.89 -4.49
C PRO A 55 -18.88 22.64 -5.50
N ASP A 56 -18.47 23.67 -6.26
CA ASP A 56 -17.37 23.55 -7.22
C ASP A 56 -16.01 23.34 -6.51
N GLN A 57 -15.76 24.08 -5.43
CA GLN A 57 -14.55 23.88 -4.62
C GLN A 57 -14.52 22.49 -3.97
N ALA A 58 -15.65 22.00 -3.47
CA ALA A 58 -15.76 20.65 -2.91
C ALA A 58 -15.42 19.59 -3.97
N LYS A 59 -15.90 19.77 -5.20
CA LYS A 59 -15.61 18.88 -6.31
C LYS A 59 -14.13 18.88 -6.68
N ASP A 60 -13.50 20.05 -6.84
CA ASP A 60 -12.07 20.15 -7.19
C ASP A 60 -11.16 19.54 -6.11
N LEU A 61 -11.52 19.74 -4.83
CA LEU A 61 -10.83 19.10 -3.70
C LEU A 61 -11.02 17.58 -3.71
N LEU A 62 -12.23 17.11 -3.98
CA LEU A 62 -12.51 15.68 -4.08
C LEU A 62 -11.74 15.03 -5.23
N ASP A 63 -11.73 15.64 -6.41
CA ASP A 63 -11.00 15.14 -7.58
C ASP A 63 -9.49 15.06 -7.28
N SER A 64 -8.95 16.09 -6.61
CA SER A 64 -7.55 16.10 -6.16
C SER A 64 -7.26 15.01 -5.12
N ALA A 65 -8.18 14.82 -4.17
CA ALA A 65 -8.05 13.83 -3.11
C ALA A 65 -8.10 12.40 -3.65
N ILE A 66 -9.06 12.10 -4.53
CA ILE A 66 -9.17 10.82 -5.23
C ILE A 66 -7.91 10.56 -6.05
N ARG A 67 -7.42 11.57 -6.78
CA ARG A 67 -6.20 11.42 -7.58
C ARG A 67 -4.98 11.09 -6.73
N LEU A 68 -4.81 11.75 -5.59
CA LEU A 68 -3.74 11.41 -4.64
C LEU A 68 -3.92 9.98 -4.11
N TYR A 69 -5.14 9.62 -3.70
CA TYR A 69 -5.46 8.33 -3.11
C TYR A 69 -5.18 7.15 -4.04
N ILE A 70 -5.41 7.33 -5.35
CA ILE A 70 -5.14 6.32 -6.38
C ILE A 70 -3.66 6.23 -6.71
N LEU A 71 -2.93 7.35 -6.69
CA LEU A 71 -1.53 7.38 -7.11
C LEU A 71 -0.54 7.05 -5.98
N ALA A 72 -0.85 7.37 -4.72
CA ALA A 72 0.05 7.12 -3.59
C ALA A 72 0.53 5.65 -3.47
N PRO A 73 -0.30 4.62 -3.71
CA PRO A 73 0.13 3.22 -3.68
C PRO A 73 1.26 2.88 -4.67
N SER A 74 1.36 3.62 -5.78
CA SER A 74 2.42 3.41 -6.78
C SER A 74 3.82 3.63 -6.20
N ILE A 75 3.96 4.53 -5.20
CA ILE A 75 5.23 4.84 -4.54
C ILE A 75 5.82 3.56 -3.94
N VAL A 76 5.01 2.81 -3.22
CA VAL A 76 5.42 1.53 -2.61
C VAL A 76 5.50 0.43 -3.66
N ASN A 77 4.52 0.33 -4.56
CA ASN A 77 4.43 -0.77 -5.51
C ASN A 77 5.64 -0.83 -6.46
N VAL A 78 6.04 0.30 -7.04
CA VAL A 78 7.18 0.36 -7.96
C VAL A 78 8.48 -0.02 -7.23
N LEU A 79 8.67 0.45 -5.99
CA LEU A 79 9.88 0.15 -5.23
C LEU A 79 9.92 -1.27 -4.69
N LEU A 80 8.77 -1.85 -4.33
CA LEU A 80 8.66 -3.27 -4.02
C LEU A 80 9.05 -4.13 -5.21
N ASN A 81 8.57 -3.79 -6.42
CA ASN A 81 8.97 -4.46 -7.64
C ASN A 81 10.48 -4.30 -7.92
N TYR A 82 11.00 -3.07 -7.79
CA TYR A 82 12.42 -2.78 -8.00
C TYR A 82 13.32 -3.60 -7.05
N LYS A 83 13.01 -3.60 -5.74
CA LYS A 83 13.67 -4.41 -4.72
C LYS A 83 13.70 -5.89 -5.13
N ILE A 84 12.54 -6.45 -5.48
CA ILE A 84 12.43 -7.87 -5.87
C ILE A 84 13.27 -8.16 -7.11
N CYS A 85 13.28 -7.26 -8.10
CA CYS A 85 14.11 -7.43 -9.28
C CYS A 85 15.60 -7.50 -8.92
N VAL A 86 16.07 -6.59 -8.08
CA VAL A 86 17.48 -6.56 -7.65
C VAL A 86 17.84 -7.78 -6.80
N GLU A 87 16.98 -8.17 -5.85
CA GLU A 87 17.24 -9.30 -4.93
C GLU A 87 17.24 -10.66 -5.63
N HIS A 88 16.40 -10.82 -6.66
CA HIS A 88 16.23 -12.09 -7.36
C HIS A 88 16.88 -12.12 -8.74
N GLY A 89 17.68 -11.11 -9.10
CA GLY A 89 18.39 -11.06 -10.38
C GLY A 89 17.47 -11.00 -11.59
N LEU A 90 16.31 -10.35 -11.46
CA LEU A 90 15.39 -10.10 -12.57
C LEU A 90 15.68 -8.74 -13.21
N PRO A 91 15.50 -8.59 -14.53
CA PRO A 91 15.59 -7.28 -15.15
C PRO A 91 14.46 -6.37 -14.66
N LEU A 92 14.74 -5.07 -14.59
CA LEU A 92 13.69 -4.06 -14.44
C LEU A 92 13.21 -3.66 -15.84
N HIS A 93 12.15 -4.31 -16.33
CA HIS A 93 11.56 -3.93 -17.61
C HIS A 93 10.77 -2.63 -17.46
N PRO A 94 10.75 -1.74 -18.47
CA PRO A 94 10.02 -0.47 -18.38
C PRO A 94 8.52 -0.61 -18.11
N THR A 95 7.90 -1.75 -18.43
CA THR A 95 6.44 -1.96 -18.33
C THR A 95 6.03 -3.32 -17.75
N VAL A 96 6.99 -4.21 -17.46
CA VAL A 96 6.69 -5.61 -17.10
C VAL A 96 7.09 -5.88 -15.65
N TYR A 97 6.19 -6.55 -14.94
CA TYR A 97 6.43 -7.11 -13.62
C TYR A 97 6.71 -8.59 -13.80
N TYR A 98 7.94 -9.01 -13.51
CA TYR A 98 8.35 -10.39 -13.73
C TYR A 98 7.84 -11.32 -12.62
N GLU A 99 7.63 -12.57 -13.01
CA GLU A 99 7.37 -13.67 -12.08
C GLU A 99 8.69 -14.27 -11.59
N LEU A 100 8.79 -14.65 -10.32
CA LEU A 100 10.04 -15.18 -9.76
C LEU A 100 10.54 -16.44 -10.46
N LYS A 101 9.62 -17.27 -11.01
CA LYS A 101 10.00 -18.48 -11.77
C LYS A 101 10.85 -18.17 -13.00
N GLU A 102 10.82 -16.92 -13.47
CA GLU A 102 11.62 -16.45 -14.60
C GLU A 102 13.04 -16.06 -14.22
N ALA A 103 13.35 -15.88 -12.92
CA ALA A 103 14.70 -15.52 -12.46
C ALA A 103 15.77 -16.46 -12.99
N ARG A 104 15.46 -17.77 -13.08
CA ARG A 104 16.37 -18.79 -13.62
C ARG A 104 16.79 -18.56 -15.07
N LYS A 105 16.02 -17.78 -15.84
CA LYS A 105 16.33 -17.42 -17.23
C LYS A 105 17.39 -16.31 -17.31
N TYR A 106 17.57 -15.55 -16.23
CA TYR A 106 18.48 -14.41 -16.17
C TYR A 106 19.73 -14.76 -15.35
N ARG A 107 20.85 -14.12 -15.67
CA ARG A 107 22.12 -14.24 -14.93
C ARG A 107 22.57 -12.86 -14.46
N ILE A 108 21.66 -12.11 -13.86
CA ILE A 108 21.94 -10.78 -13.33
C ILE A 108 22.40 -10.93 -11.89
N SER A 109 23.61 -10.48 -11.59
CA SER A 109 24.16 -10.44 -10.24
C SER A 109 24.31 -9.00 -9.79
N HIS A 110 23.75 -8.67 -8.64
CA HIS A 110 23.95 -7.37 -7.99
C HIS A 110 24.90 -7.53 -6.80
N SER A 111 25.67 -6.48 -6.53
CA SER A 111 26.48 -6.39 -5.32
C SER A 111 25.61 -6.28 -4.06
N LEU A 112 26.17 -6.64 -2.91
CA LEU A 112 25.49 -6.46 -1.62
C LEU A 112 25.09 -5.00 -1.37
N GLY A 113 25.90 -4.04 -1.83
CA GLY A 113 25.59 -2.61 -1.72
C GLY A 113 24.37 -2.19 -2.56
N GLU A 114 24.22 -2.75 -3.76
CA GLU A 114 23.03 -2.50 -4.60
C GLU A 114 21.76 -3.10 -3.98
N ILE A 115 21.85 -4.33 -3.45
CA ILE A 115 20.74 -4.98 -2.74
C ILE A 115 20.32 -4.16 -1.52
N GLN A 116 21.28 -3.73 -0.71
CA GLN A 116 21.02 -2.90 0.46
C GLN A 116 20.36 -1.57 0.06
N ARG A 117 20.88 -0.88 -0.96
CA ARG A 117 20.29 0.37 -1.44
C ARG A 117 18.87 0.20 -1.97
N ALA A 118 18.58 -0.90 -2.67
CA ALA A 118 17.22 -1.18 -3.15
C ALA A 118 16.23 -1.39 -2.00
N ASN A 119 16.66 -2.05 -0.93
CA ASN A 119 15.89 -2.22 0.30
C ASN A 119 15.65 -0.89 1.03
N GLU A 120 16.68 -0.05 1.19
CA GLU A 120 16.55 1.27 1.81
C GLU A 120 15.57 2.17 1.06
N LEU A 121 15.63 2.17 -0.27
CA LEU A 121 14.66 2.88 -1.10
C LEU A 121 13.24 2.34 -0.93
N PHE A 122 13.08 1.01 -0.79
CA PHE A 122 11.77 0.41 -0.52
C PHE A 122 11.23 0.81 0.85
N TRP A 123 12.02 0.75 1.92
CA TRP A 123 11.57 1.18 3.25
C TRP A 123 11.19 2.68 3.25
N LYS A 124 12.03 3.52 2.64
CA LYS A 124 11.76 4.95 2.49
C LYS A 124 10.49 5.23 1.67
N SER A 125 10.18 4.40 0.67
CA SER A 125 8.96 4.54 -0.13
C SER A 125 7.69 4.39 0.72
N ILE A 126 7.71 3.53 1.73
CA ILE A 126 6.60 3.35 2.67
C ILE A 126 6.44 4.62 3.50
N ASP A 127 7.52 5.15 4.07
CA ASP A 127 7.47 6.37 4.88
C ASP A 127 6.98 7.58 4.09
N VAL A 128 7.47 7.75 2.85
CA VAL A 128 7.04 8.83 1.94
C VAL A 128 5.57 8.69 1.58
N ALA A 129 5.10 7.48 1.24
CA ALA A 129 3.69 7.25 0.93
C ALA A 129 2.80 7.57 2.14
N ARG A 130 3.20 7.14 3.35
CA ARG A 130 2.51 7.45 4.60
C ARG A 130 2.47 8.96 4.87
N ALA A 131 3.57 9.67 4.64
CA ALA A 131 3.63 11.14 4.77
C ALA A 131 2.67 11.83 3.80
N CYS A 132 2.57 11.34 2.56
CA CYS A 132 1.61 11.85 1.57
C CYS A 132 0.17 11.60 2.03
N CYS A 133 -0.17 10.40 2.52
CA CYS A 133 -1.50 10.10 3.05
C CYS A 133 -1.85 10.95 4.29
N ARG A 134 -0.86 11.27 5.11
CA ARG A 134 -1.04 12.19 6.23
C ARG A 134 -1.19 13.63 5.78
N LEU A 135 -0.87 14.02 4.55
CA LEU A 135 -0.66 15.43 4.19
C LEU A 135 0.33 16.09 5.19
N ASP A 136 1.44 15.41 5.48
CA ASP A 136 2.47 15.93 6.38
C ASP A 136 3.11 17.20 5.78
N GLN A 137 3.42 18.21 6.60
CA GLN A 137 4.07 19.45 6.14
C GLN A 137 5.39 19.18 5.40
N ARG A 138 6.07 18.07 5.73
CA ARG A 138 7.32 17.67 5.08
C ARG A 138 7.11 16.76 3.87
N ALA A 139 5.89 16.32 3.57
CA ALA A 139 5.60 15.35 2.52
C ALA A 139 6.17 15.78 1.15
N CYS A 140 6.01 17.04 0.76
CA CYS A 140 6.57 17.57 -0.48
C CYS A 140 8.10 17.46 -0.52
N GLN A 141 8.78 17.82 0.58
CA GLN A 141 10.23 17.76 0.68
C GLN A 141 10.74 16.31 0.70
N ASP A 142 10.08 15.43 1.45
CA ASP A 142 10.42 14.02 1.55
C ASP A 142 10.25 13.32 0.21
N LEU A 143 9.17 13.63 -0.51
CA LEU A 143 8.91 13.14 -1.87
C LEU A 143 9.95 13.65 -2.88
N ALA A 144 10.34 14.92 -2.81
CA ALA A 144 11.38 15.48 -3.68
C ALA A 144 12.75 14.84 -3.42
N ASN A 145 13.13 14.68 -2.15
CA ASN A 145 14.36 14.00 -1.74
C ASN A 145 14.38 12.56 -2.23
N PHE A 146 13.31 11.82 -1.98
CA PHE A 146 13.11 10.47 -2.47
C PHE A 146 13.24 10.40 -4.00
N ALA A 147 12.53 11.25 -4.73
CA ALA A 147 12.62 11.32 -6.18
C ALA A 147 14.05 11.60 -6.65
N SER A 148 14.84 12.42 -5.96
CA SER A 148 16.22 12.70 -6.35
C SER A 148 17.14 11.48 -6.25
N GLU A 149 16.87 10.56 -5.31
CA GLU A 149 17.70 9.38 -5.03
C GLU A 149 17.43 8.17 -5.94
N LEU A 150 16.28 8.18 -6.63
CA LEU A 150 15.85 7.08 -7.49
C LEU A 150 16.75 6.92 -8.73
N PRO A 151 17.13 5.68 -9.09
CA PRO A 151 17.75 5.41 -10.38
C PRO A 151 16.87 5.84 -11.55
N PHE A 152 17.49 6.22 -12.68
CA PHE A 152 16.75 6.62 -13.89
C PHE A 152 15.78 5.51 -14.35
N SER A 153 16.21 4.26 -14.33
CA SER A 153 15.40 3.11 -14.74
C SER A 153 14.11 2.95 -13.92
N VAL A 154 14.15 3.33 -12.63
CA VAL A 154 12.98 3.33 -11.75
C VAL A 154 12.08 4.53 -12.07
N LYS A 155 12.65 5.72 -12.30
CA LYS A 155 11.87 6.91 -12.69
C LYS A 155 11.14 6.74 -14.01
N SER A 156 11.78 6.08 -14.97
CA SER A 156 11.22 5.83 -16.31
C SER A 156 10.29 4.61 -16.36
N PHE A 157 10.14 3.87 -15.26
CA PHE A 157 9.23 2.73 -15.20
C PHE A 157 7.78 3.21 -15.40
N ILE A 158 7.07 2.58 -16.33
CA ILE A 158 5.66 2.84 -16.58
C ILE A 158 4.85 2.05 -15.56
N TYR A 159 4.35 2.76 -14.57
CA TYR A 159 3.39 2.18 -13.63
C TYR A 159 2.06 1.98 -14.35
N THR A 160 1.56 0.75 -14.25
CA THR A 160 0.25 0.37 -14.79
C THR A 160 -0.68 -0.04 -13.65
N ALA A 161 -1.89 0.50 -13.64
CA ALA A 161 -2.99 0.07 -12.80
C ALA A 161 -4.26 -0.07 -13.63
N VAL A 162 -5.14 -0.96 -13.20
CA VAL A 162 -6.48 -1.16 -13.76
C VAL A 162 -7.51 -0.93 -12.67
N GLN A 163 -8.69 -0.47 -13.06
CA GLN A 163 -9.84 -0.41 -12.16
C GLN A 163 -10.08 -1.77 -11.51
N ASP A 164 -10.26 -1.75 -10.19
CA ASP A 164 -10.49 -2.94 -9.39
C ASP A 164 -11.49 -2.60 -8.29
N THR A 165 -12.70 -3.13 -8.44
CA THR A 165 -13.84 -2.82 -7.58
C THR A 165 -13.56 -3.16 -6.11
N TYR A 166 -12.98 -4.32 -5.83
CA TYR A 166 -12.75 -4.76 -4.44
C TYR A 166 -11.58 -4.02 -3.80
N THR A 167 -10.54 -3.69 -4.56
CA THR A 167 -9.47 -2.80 -4.08
C THR A 167 -10.03 -1.42 -3.72
N TRP A 168 -10.90 -0.85 -4.54
CA TRP A 168 -11.53 0.45 -4.28
C TRP A 168 -12.40 0.41 -3.02
N ILE A 169 -13.37 -0.50 -2.96
CA ILE A 169 -14.27 -0.66 -1.80
C ILE A 169 -13.45 -0.98 -0.53
N GLY A 170 -12.45 -1.86 -0.63
CA GLY A 170 -11.60 -2.27 0.48
C GLY A 170 -10.72 -1.13 1.01
N SER A 171 -10.54 -0.09 0.20
CA SER A 171 -9.82 1.12 0.57
C SER A 171 -10.71 2.21 1.17
N GLN A 172 -11.99 1.96 1.41
CA GLN A 172 -12.90 2.97 1.98
C GLN A 172 -12.45 3.42 3.39
N PRO A 173 -12.18 4.72 3.63
CA PRO A 173 -11.64 5.20 4.91
C PRO A 173 -12.52 4.92 6.13
N SER A 174 -13.84 5.00 6.00
CA SER A 174 -14.79 4.71 7.09
C SER A 174 -14.74 3.24 7.52
N LEU A 175 -14.57 2.34 6.56
CA LEU A 175 -14.40 0.91 6.81
C LEU A 175 -13.09 0.63 7.55
N LEU A 176 -12.00 1.29 7.12
CA LEU A 176 -10.68 1.15 7.75
C LEU A 176 -10.66 1.72 9.17
N LEU A 177 -11.39 2.82 9.41
CA LEU A 177 -11.59 3.37 10.75
C LEU A 177 -12.29 2.36 11.67
N ALA A 178 -13.40 1.78 11.22
CA ALA A 178 -14.12 0.76 11.98
C ALA A 178 -13.26 -0.50 12.24
N LEU A 179 -12.45 -0.91 11.26
CA LEU A 179 -11.49 -2.01 11.44
C LEU A 179 -10.43 -1.67 12.48
N ALA A 180 -9.84 -0.47 12.42
CA ALA A 180 -8.84 -0.01 13.38
C ALA A 180 -9.41 0.02 14.81
N ASP A 181 -10.65 0.47 14.99
CA ASP A 181 -11.31 0.52 16.30
C ASP A 181 -11.55 -0.88 16.88
N LYS A 182 -11.97 -1.84 16.05
CA LYS A 182 -12.10 -3.26 16.45
C LYS A 182 -10.75 -3.82 16.89
N ILE A 183 -9.69 -3.58 16.11
CA ILE A 183 -8.34 -4.04 16.45
C ILE A 183 -7.91 -3.43 17.78
N ARG A 184 -7.94 -2.10 17.95
CA ARG A 184 -7.47 -1.44 19.20
C ARG A 184 -8.20 -1.92 20.45
N THR A 185 -9.49 -2.27 20.32
CA THR A 185 -10.30 -2.76 21.45
C THR A 185 -9.90 -4.16 21.92
N SER A 186 -9.36 -5.00 21.02
CA SER A 186 -9.10 -6.42 21.30
C SER A 186 -7.63 -6.83 21.15
N TYR A 187 -6.78 -5.96 20.60
CA TYR A 187 -5.41 -6.26 20.24
C TYR A 187 -4.55 -4.99 20.19
N THR A 188 -3.29 -5.09 20.62
CA THR A 188 -2.32 -3.99 20.55
C THR A 188 -1.18 -4.40 19.62
N PRO A 189 -1.33 -4.21 18.30
CA PRO A 189 -0.29 -4.60 17.38
C PRO A 189 0.91 -3.65 17.46
N HIS A 190 2.08 -4.17 17.13
CA HIS A 190 3.33 -3.42 16.99
C HIS A 190 3.74 -3.25 15.52
N LEU A 191 3.10 -3.97 14.60
CA LEU A 191 3.38 -3.94 13.17
C LEU A 191 2.14 -4.39 12.40
N VAL A 192 1.91 -3.78 11.23
CA VAL A 192 1.08 -4.35 10.17
C VAL A 192 2.00 -4.87 9.08
N VAL A 193 1.82 -6.13 8.66
CA VAL A 193 2.43 -6.69 7.45
C VAL A 193 1.32 -6.97 6.45
N ALA A 194 1.38 -6.34 5.28
CA ALA A 194 0.31 -6.36 4.31
C ALA A 194 0.71 -7.06 2.99
N ALA A 195 -0.23 -7.80 2.39
CA ALA A 195 -0.06 -8.53 1.14
C ALA A 195 -0.25 -7.60 -0.08
N ALA A 196 0.83 -7.08 -0.64
CA ALA A 196 0.75 -6.25 -1.84
C ALA A 196 0.27 -7.09 -3.04
N HIS A 197 -0.56 -6.56 -3.95
CA HIS A 197 -0.63 -5.13 -4.31
C HIS A 197 -1.91 -4.40 -3.93
N GLY A 198 -3.06 -5.08 -3.81
CA GLY A 198 -4.34 -4.40 -3.56
C GLY A 198 -4.40 -3.77 -2.16
N SER A 199 -3.71 -4.37 -1.20
CA SER A 199 -3.69 -3.91 0.18
C SER A 199 -2.83 -2.67 0.44
N ILE A 200 -2.10 -2.15 -0.56
CA ILE A 200 -1.16 -1.04 -0.34
C ILE A 200 -1.87 0.20 0.21
N MET A 201 -2.88 0.73 -0.49
CA MET A 201 -3.61 1.91 -0.02
C MET A 201 -4.29 1.68 1.33
N PRO A 202 -5.09 0.62 1.52
CA PRO A 202 -5.79 0.46 2.78
C PRO A 202 -4.85 0.16 3.94
N ALA A 203 -3.73 -0.54 3.74
CA ALA A 203 -2.75 -0.77 4.79
C ALA A 203 -1.99 0.50 5.17
N LEU A 204 -1.71 1.40 4.21
CA LEU A 204 -1.16 2.73 4.51
C LEU A 204 -2.08 3.48 5.49
N VAL A 205 -3.38 3.56 5.19
CA VAL A 205 -4.36 4.22 6.06
C VAL A 205 -4.54 3.48 7.38
N LEU A 206 -4.64 2.15 7.36
CA LEU A 206 -4.82 1.34 8.57
C LEU A 206 -3.64 1.49 9.53
N ALA A 207 -2.41 1.48 9.03
CA ALA A 207 -1.22 1.65 9.86
C ALA A 207 -1.13 3.05 10.47
N GLU A 208 -1.58 4.09 9.75
CA GLU A 208 -1.71 5.43 10.32
C GLU A 208 -2.75 5.50 11.43
N LEU A 209 -3.91 4.89 11.22
CA LEU A 209 -4.95 4.82 12.24
C LEU A 209 -4.43 4.09 13.48
N LEU A 210 -3.81 2.93 13.31
CA LEU A 210 -3.25 2.14 14.41
C LEU A 210 -1.99 2.77 15.03
N GLN A 211 -1.35 3.75 14.37
CA GLN A 211 -0.10 4.38 14.77
C GLN A 211 1.06 3.39 14.93
N VAL A 212 1.15 2.44 14.00
CA VAL A 212 2.18 1.39 14.00
C VAL A 212 3.04 1.43 12.73
N PRO A 213 4.25 0.85 12.78
CA PRO A 213 5.00 0.50 11.57
C PRO A 213 4.19 -0.34 10.58
N LEU A 214 4.60 -0.27 9.31
CA LEU A 214 3.99 -0.98 8.20
C LEU A 214 5.08 -1.61 7.34
N TYR A 215 4.86 -2.84 6.92
CA TYR A 215 5.70 -3.53 5.96
C TYR A 215 4.85 -4.19 4.88
N PHE A 216 5.36 -4.25 3.65
CA PHE A 216 4.69 -4.91 2.54
C PHE A 216 5.48 -6.12 2.06
N VAL A 217 4.76 -7.20 1.82
CA VAL A 217 5.27 -8.40 1.16
C VAL A 217 4.50 -8.57 -0.13
N ARG A 218 5.19 -8.76 -1.26
CA ARG A 218 4.50 -9.04 -2.52
C ARG A 218 3.83 -10.41 -2.41
N PHE A 219 2.51 -10.42 -2.62
CA PHE A 219 1.78 -11.63 -2.80
C PHE A 219 0.48 -11.41 -3.57
N SER A 220 0.49 -11.71 -4.87
CA SER A 220 -0.70 -11.60 -5.69
C SER A 220 -0.89 -12.83 -6.58
N MET A 221 -1.71 -13.77 -6.11
CA MET A 221 -2.04 -15.00 -6.85
C MET A 221 -2.70 -14.70 -8.21
N PHE A 222 -3.58 -13.70 -8.27
CA PHE A 222 -4.38 -13.43 -9.47
C PHE A 222 -3.69 -12.48 -10.44
N LYS A 223 -3.05 -11.41 -9.95
CA LYS A 223 -2.44 -10.38 -10.81
C LYS A 223 -0.99 -10.71 -11.19
N ARG A 224 -0.32 -11.57 -10.41
CA ARG A 224 1.11 -11.90 -10.58
C ARG A 224 1.40 -13.40 -10.62
N HIS A 225 0.40 -14.25 -10.47
CA HIS A 225 0.57 -15.71 -10.41
C HIS A 225 1.59 -16.15 -9.36
N ASP A 226 1.69 -15.40 -8.25
CA ASP A 226 2.56 -15.75 -7.14
C ASP A 226 2.01 -17.02 -6.45
N GLU A 227 2.83 -18.08 -6.35
CA GLU A 227 2.45 -19.33 -5.68
C GLU A 227 2.54 -19.21 -4.15
N GLU A 228 3.41 -18.34 -3.65
CA GLU A 228 3.63 -18.06 -2.24
C GLU A 228 4.07 -16.60 -2.01
N PRO A 229 3.96 -16.06 -0.78
CA PRO A 229 4.46 -14.73 -0.47
C PRO A 229 5.97 -14.61 -0.69
N ILE A 230 6.39 -13.56 -1.37
CA ILE A 230 7.80 -13.34 -1.74
C ILE A 230 8.54 -12.72 -0.55
N VAL A 231 9.34 -13.55 0.13
CA VAL A 231 10.11 -13.16 1.32
C VAL A 231 11.60 -13.47 1.10
N SER A 232 12.39 -12.41 0.93
CA SER A 232 13.86 -12.46 0.84
C SER A 232 14.52 -12.56 2.22
N LEU A 233 15.86 -12.66 2.24
CA LEU A 233 16.64 -12.56 3.47
C LEU A 233 16.59 -11.15 4.07
N SER A 234 16.56 -10.10 3.23
CA SER A 234 16.46 -8.71 3.68
C SER A 234 15.12 -8.45 4.38
N ASP A 235 14.03 -9.05 3.86
CA ASP A 235 12.71 -8.99 4.51
C ASP A 235 12.74 -9.65 5.88
N GLN A 236 13.34 -10.84 5.99
CA GLN A 236 13.48 -11.52 7.27
C GLN A 236 14.32 -10.71 8.26
N ALA A 237 15.41 -10.10 7.80
CA ALA A 237 16.26 -9.26 8.62
C ALA A 237 15.51 -8.03 9.16
N TRP A 238 14.72 -7.35 8.33
CA TRP A 238 13.90 -6.22 8.77
C TRP A 238 12.80 -6.65 9.75
N LEU A 239 12.09 -7.75 9.45
CA LEU A 239 11.01 -8.26 10.29
C LEU A 239 11.49 -8.86 11.61
N PHE A 240 12.78 -9.20 11.71
CA PHE A 240 13.39 -9.79 12.90
C PHE A 240 13.25 -8.92 14.14
N ASP A 241 13.22 -7.59 13.99
CA ASP A 241 13.01 -6.64 15.09
C ASP A 241 11.62 -6.77 15.74
N PHE A 242 10.68 -7.39 15.03
CA PHE A 242 9.31 -7.61 15.49
C PHE A 242 9.04 -9.07 15.89
N ARG A 243 10.04 -9.95 15.88
CA ARG A 243 9.86 -11.40 16.12
C ARG A 243 9.19 -11.73 17.45
N ASP A 244 9.39 -10.92 18.49
CA ASP A 244 8.83 -11.15 19.82
C ASP A 244 7.54 -10.33 20.08
N LYS A 245 6.96 -9.74 19.02
CA LYS A 245 5.85 -8.79 19.09
C LYS A 245 4.56 -9.34 18.49
N GLU A 246 3.47 -8.68 18.85
CA GLU A 246 2.14 -8.81 18.27
C GLU A 246 2.07 -8.14 16.88
N VAL A 247 1.67 -8.89 15.85
CA VAL A 247 1.63 -8.42 14.47
C VAL A 247 0.26 -8.66 13.84
N ILE A 248 -0.23 -7.71 13.03
CA ILE A 248 -1.36 -7.92 12.12
C ILE A 248 -0.83 -8.33 10.74
N LEU A 249 -1.34 -9.45 10.22
CA LEU A 249 -1.19 -9.85 8.83
C LEU A 249 -2.46 -9.45 8.06
N TYR A 250 -2.30 -8.63 7.03
CA TYR A 250 -3.40 -7.89 6.43
C TYR A 250 -3.52 -8.11 4.91
N ASP A 251 -4.76 -8.20 4.44
CA ASP A 251 -5.15 -8.24 3.02
C ASP A 251 -6.40 -7.35 2.82
N GLU A 252 -6.61 -6.73 1.67
CA GLU A 252 -7.78 -5.86 1.47
C GLU A 252 -9.08 -6.67 1.37
N ASP A 253 -9.01 -7.81 0.69
CA ASP A 253 -10.17 -8.61 0.33
C ASP A 253 -9.94 -10.10 0.62
N VAL A 254 -10.91 -10.72 1.28
CA VAL A 254 -10.93 -12.14 1.61
C VAL A 254 -12.19 -12.76 1.02
N ALA A 255 -12.08 -13.15 -0.26
CA ALA A 255 -13.13 -13.87 -0.97
C ALA A 255 -13.09 -15.38 -0.68
N GLY A 256 -12.08 -16.08 -1.19
CA GLY A 256 -11.89 -17.53 -0.99
C GLY A 256 -10.92 -17.90 0.12
N GLY A 257 -10.31 -16.93 0.81
CA GLY A 257 -9.41 -17.15 1.95
C GLY A 257 -7.98 -17.59 1.63
N ARG A 258 -7.74 -18.18 0.46
CA ARG A 258 -6.46 -18.81 0.11
C ARG A 258 -5.24 -17.89 0.19
N THR A 259 -5.37 -16.61 -0.20
CA THR A 259 -4.30 -15.61 -0.09
C THR A 259 -3.94 -15.42 1.38
N LEU A 260 -4.88 -15.00 2.21
CA LEU A 260 -4.63 -14.75 3.63
C LEU A 260 -4.14 -16.00 4.39
N GLU A 261 -4.65 -17.20 4.06
CA GLU A 261 -4.17 -18.47 4.62
C GLU A 261 -2.70 -18.73 4.29
N SER A 262 -2.32 -18.58 3.02
CA SER A 262 -0.94 -18.79 2.56
C SER A 262 -0.01 -17.73 3.15
N PHE A 263 -0.50 -16.50 3.27
CA PHE A 263 0.20 -15.40 3.90
C PHE A 263 0.46 -15.66 5.39
N LEU A 264 -0.57 -16.08 6.12
CA LEU A 264 -0.49 -16.49 7.53
C LEU A 264 0.49 -17.65 7.71
N LYS A 265 0.38 -18.69 6.88
CA LYS A 265 1.26 -19.87 6.95
C LYS A 265 2.73 -19.50 6.74
N ARG A 266 3.01 -18.58 5.82
CA ARG A 266 4.38 -18.17 5.49
C ARG A 266 4.99 -17.23 6.53
N LEU A 267 4.22 -16.27 7.03
CA LEU A 267 4.74 -15.19 7.87
C LEU A 267 4.55 -15.39 9.38
N SER A 268 3.51 -16.12 9.83
CA SER A 268 3.31 -16.33 11.27
C SER A 268 4.52 -16.96 11.99
N PRO A 269 5.33 -17.87 11.38
CA PRO A 269 6.52 -18.41 12.06
C PRO A 269 7.61 -17.36 12.34
N LEU A 270 7.54 -16.17 11.73
CA LEU A 270 8.50 -15.08 11.97
C LEU A 270 8.19 -14.30 13.26
N PHE A 271 6.99 -14.49 13.84
CA PHE A 271 6.51 -13.70 14.97
C PHE A 271 6.02 -14.60 16.10
N ARG A 272 6.15 -14.12 17.34
CA ARG A 272 5.61 -14.76 18.53
C ARG A 272 4.09 -14.89 18.45
N GLN A 273 3.43 -13.85 17.96
CA GLN A 273 1.98 -13.82 17.82
C GLN A 273 1.57 -13.00 16.61
N SER A 274 0.78 -13.62 15.74
CA SER A 274 0.16 -12.96 14.60
C SER A 274 -1.36 -13.09 14.65
N LYS A 275 -2.06 -12.03 14.27
CA LYS A 275 -3.49 -12.00 14.02
C LYS A 275 -3.75 -11.59 12.58
N THR A 276 -4.86 -12.02 12.01
CA THR A 276 -5.23 -11.71 10.63
C THR A 276 -6.29 -10.63 10.58
N ALA A 277 -6.21 -9.75 9.58
CA ALA A 277 -7.19 -8.71 9.37
C ALA A 277 -7.49 -8.52 7.88
N CYS A 278 -8.71 -8.08 7.55
CA CYS A 278 -9.03 -7.63 6.20
C CYS A 278 -10.02 -6.47 6.18
N SER A 279 -10.07 -5.73 5.07
CA SER A 279 -11.12 -4.72 4.90
C SER A 279 -12.47 -5.39 4.65
N ILE A 280 -12.51 -6.26 3.66
CA ILE A 280 -13.71 -6.94 3.21
C ILE A 280 -13.54 -8.44 3.43
N ARG A 281 -14.52 -9.06 4.07
CA ARG A 281 -14.66 -10.51 4.11
C ARG A 281 -15.92 -10.90 3.33
N HIS A 282 -15.80 -11.73 2.30
CA HIS A 282 -16.98 -12.29 1.65
C HIS A 282 -17.68 -13.30 2.56
N ALA A 283 -19.01 -13.32 2.54
CA ALA A 283 -19.81 -14.22 3.38
C ALA A 283 -19.48 -15.71 3.14
N GLY A 284 -19.16 -16.07 1.89
CA GLY A 284 -18.77 -17.42 1.49
C GLY A 284 -17.32 -17.81 1.79
N SER A 285 -16.51 -16.92 2.39
CA SER A 285 -15.11 -17.21 2.68
C SER A 285 -14.97 -18.38 3.67
N SER A 286 -14.12 -19.35 3.31
CA SER A 286 -13.77 -20.50 4.15
C SER A 286 -12.96 -20.12 5.38
N ILE A 287 -12.27 -18.97 5.34
CA ILE A 287 -11.55 -18.41 6.49
C ILE A 287 -12.37 -17.29 7.15
N GLN A 288 -12.23 -17.22 8.47
CA GLN A 288 -12.66 -16.11 9.29
C GLN A 288 -11.42 -15.39 9.83
N PRO A 289 -11.02 -14.26 9.21
CA PRO A 289 -9.97 -13.42 9.76
C PRO A 289 -10.32 -12.99 11.19
N ASP A 290 -9.32 -12.78 12.04
CA ASP A 290 -9.54 -12.35 13.42
C ASP A 290 -10.25 -10.99 13.47
N PHE A 291 -9.99 -10.13 12.48
CA PHE A 291 -10.62 -8.82 12.34
C PHE A 291 -11.08 -8.57 10.89
N PHE A 292 -12.24 -7.95 10.71
CA PHE A 292 -12.67 -7.48 9.40
C PHE A 292 -13.50 -6.20 9.49
N GLY A 293 -13.41 -5.35 8.47
CA GLY A 293 -14.18 -4.11 8.38
C GLY A 293 -15.67 -4.40 8.20
N LYS A 294 -16.03 -5.05 7.09
CA LYS A 294 -17.41 -5.48 6.78
C LYS A 294 -17.49 -6.90 6.22
N ILE A 295 -18.68 -7.49 6.33
CA ILE A 295 -19.04 -8.70 5.56
C ILE A 295 -19.66 -8.25 4.25
N TRP A 296 -19.20 -8.80 3.15
CA TRP A 296 -19.75 -8.59 1.81
C TRP A 296 -20.59 -9.80 1.41
N TRP A 297 -21.84 -9.55 1.02
CA TRP A 297 -22.86 -10.59 0.81
C TRP A 297 -23.16 -10.88 -0.65
N GLU A 298 -22.67 -10.04 -1.57
CA GLU A 298 -22.79 -10.21 -3.03
C GLU A 298 -21.59 -10.97 -3.60
#